data_AF-A0AB34JTG6-F1
#
_entry.id   AF-A0AB34JTG6-F1
#
_cell.length_a   1.000
_cell.length_b   1.000
_cell.length_c   1.000
_cell.angle_alpha   90.00
_cell.angle_beta   90.00
_cell.angle_gamma   90.00
#
_symmetry.space_group_name_H-M   'P 1'
#
loop_
_entity.id
_entity.type
_entity.pdbx_description
1 polymer ?
#
loop_
_entity_poly.entity_id
_entity_poly.type
_entity_poly.pdbx_seq_one_letter_code
_entity_poly.pdbx_strand_id
1 'polypeptide(L)'
;MQHTAAWSTRRIKPCAFLRDLRWRRPPTFCLLVALVGPCWLLNIWRIGGFVAHQTSELSSSLIEEEALPLHPEKSSAAVVEGLRNAEPAMAAVDGSRSWREAQPRSLPPLRRRRRRDDVERLLVALEDSRASDAVAAHLGETEPRHGSRAGHSEAGREEGALPTLPRLEGAPPVQTLLSPPRRHPDFRLALTVPWIGQSFPSWFPYFLSSCARSAFLADWLIFHEDATVVGQEELPPNVILFNMGKDGLGRLFGTKLAAAIGEDALAPRLVRLFQTAFREFAYIVTEYKPTHGTVFSDYLKGYSHWSYTDIDMLIGDLPLFIEREELVEYDIFTYHFGDVYRLYLRGQFAAHQNREDLNLLWTKCEHLGSGLLSELEYKYRVVRALAKQGKRGRTRFISAEGCYSHAVATTPGLRVKFASKAFADWSDDAYFYVADGAVRKCPQPAQVWHGPRQQLVSGSSSAQECEPFGPRIAPHSLLLEGVQRAIGNREPVHIHPNCSRWVDEKWRVCADLNEDEAPRYNVLLHNGKWQSQRFESRQPSKSLEGAFLHLQRWKGRYKQLKYGDEDMPILRGRRLFKLSARGLTPIDTKYDDETGIAQ
;
A
#
# COMPACT_ATOMS: atom_id res chain seq x y z
N MET A 1 -24.49 -54.10 -32.87
CA MET A 1 -25.93 -53.94 -32.55
C MET A 1 -26.14 -52.44 -32.35
N GLN A 2 -26.63 -51.71 -33.35
CA GLN A 2 -28.06 -51.40 -33.57
C GLN A 2 -28.71 -50.66 -32.38
N HIS A 3 -29.54 -49.63 -32.51
CA HIS A 3 -29.83 -48.59 -33.52
C HIS A 3 -31.09 -47.86 -33.00
N THR A 4 -31.22 -46.56 -33.31
CA THR A 4 -32.49 -45.81 -33.49
C THR A 4 -33.48 -45.54 -32.34
N ALA A 5 -34.16 -44.39 -32.47
CA ALA A 5 -35.31 -43.92 -31.71
C ALA A 5 -36.62 -44.06 -32.50
N ALA A 6 -37.80 -43.97 -31.85
CA ALA A 6 -39.00 -43.26 -32.36
C ALA A 6 -40.26 -43.35 -31.44
N TRP A 7 -40.81 -42.18 -31.08
CA TRP A 7 -42.23 -41.74 -31.18
C TRP A 7 -43.46 -42.65 -30.91
N SER A 8 -44.44 -42.14 -30.13
CA SER A 8 -45.91 -42.04 -30.41
C SER A 8 -46.68 -41.63 -29.12
N THR A 9 -47.32 -40.46 -28.94
CA THR A 9 -48.56 -39.84 -29.47
C THR A 9 -49.96 -40.33 -28.97
N ARG A 10 -50.53 -39.58 -28.00
CA ARG A 10 -51.96 -39.12 -27.80
C ARG A 10 -53.11 -40.18 -27.76
N ARG A 11 -54.09 -40.12 -26.85
CA ARG A 11 -55.23 -39.15 -26.75
C ARG A 11 -55.93 -39.22 -25.35
N ILE A 12 -56.18 -38.11 -24.62
CA ILE A 12 -57.39 -37.22 -24.55
C ILE A 12 -58.70 -37.85 -23.97
N LYS A 13 -59.22 -37.34 -22.83
CA LYS A 13 -60.57 -36.70 -22.62
C LYS A 13 -60.79 -36.16 -21.17
N PRO A 14 -61.80 -35.28 -20.88
CA PRO A 14 -61.59 -34.09 -20.01
C PRO A 14 -62.73 -33.77 -18.98
N CYS A 15 -62.84 -32.47 -18.60
CA CYS A 15 -63.80 -31.77 -17.69
C CYS A 15 -63.39 -31.78 -16.19
N ALA A 16 -63.55 -30.75 -15.34
CA ALA A 16 -63.82 -29.29 -15.47
C ALA A 16 -63.43 -28.61 -14.11
N PHE A 17 -63.51 -27.30 -13.80
CA PHE A 17 -64.06 -26.09 -14.46
C PHE A 17 -63.20 -24.82 -14.10
N LEU A 18 -63.73 -23.62 -14.39
CA LEU A 18 -63.18 -22.25 -14.31
C LEU A 18 -63.64 -21.45 -13.07
N ARG A 19 -62.97 -20.37 -12.61
CA ARG A 19 -62.99 -18.95 -13.10
C ARG A 19 -61.99 -18.09 -12.30
N ASP A 20 -61.58 -16.85 -12.65
CA ASP A 20 -62.04 -15.91 -13.69
C ASP A 20 -60.89 -15.03 -14.27
N LEU A 21 -61.17 -14.30 -15.36
CA LEU A 21 -60.22 -13.46 -16.12
C LEU A 21 -60.44 -11.94 -15.94
N ARG A 22 -59.46 -11.11 -16.37
CA ARG A 22 -59.67 -10.14 -17.49
C ARG A 22 -58.40 -9.49 -18.06
N TRP A 23 -58.32 -9.48 -19.39
CA TRP A 23 -57.54 -8.60 -20.27
C TRP A 23 -58.44 -8.27 -21.49
N ARG A 24 -58.19 -7.14 -22.18
CA ARG A 24 -58.67 -6.88 -23.56
C ARG A 24 -57.51 -6.41 -24.45
N ARG A 25 -57.71 -6.41 -25.77
CA ARG A 25 -56.70 -6.74 -26.81
C ARG A 25 -56.51 -5.62 -27.90
N PRO A 26 -55.60 -5.78 -28.91
CA PRO A 26 -54.90 -4.70 -29.62
C PRO A 26 -55.48 -4.37 -31.02
N PRO A 27 -54.73 -3.74 -31.97
CA PRO A 27 -53.99 -4.55 -32.95
C PRO A 27 -52.62 -4.01 -33.45
N THR A 28 -51.95 -4.86 -34.25
CA THR A 28 -50.65 -4.71 -34.94
C THR A 28 -50.74 -4.10 -36.35
N PHE A 29 -49.65 -3.51 -36.86
CA PHE A 29 -49.25 -3.65 -38.27
C PHE A 29 -47.73 -3.55 -38.45
N CYS A 30 -47.17 -4.24 -39.46
CA CYS A 30 -45.76 -4.18 -39.86
C CYS A 30 -45.67 -3.69 -41.31
N LEU A 31 -44.61 -2.96 -41.66
CA LEU A 31 -44.15 -2.86 -43.05
C LEU A 31 -42.62 -2.69 -43.10
N LEU A 32 -42.01 -3.24 -44.14
CA LEU A 32 -40.57 -3.38 -44.33
C LEU A 32 -40.23 -2.83 -45.73
N VAL A 33 -39.44 -1.76 -45.83
CA VAL A 33 -38.75 -1.33 -47.07
C VAL A 33 -37.42 -0.66 -46.67
N ALA A 34 -36.38 -0.86 -47.48
CA ALA A 34 -35.04 -0.34 -47.27
C ALA A 34 -34.61 0.63 -48.39
N LEU A 35 -33.42 1.22 -48.21
CA LEU A 35 -32.49 1.82 -49.20
C LEU A 35 -32.38 3.37 -49.27
N VAL A 36 -31.16 3.78 -49.60
CA VAL A 36 -30.68 5.07 -50.13
C VAL A 36 -30.59 6.29 -49.18
N GLY A 37 -29.35 6.76 -48.95
CA GLY A 37 -29.03 8.19 -48.78
C GLY A 37 -28.11 8.63 -49.94
N PRO A 38 -27.38 9.76 -49.88
CA PRO A 38 -27.45 10.92 -48.99
C PRO A 38 -27.82 12.21 -49.76
N CYS A 39 -27.98 13.36 -49.09
CA CYS A 39 -27.49 14.66 -49.62
C CYS A 39 -27.56 15.82 -48.62
N TRP A 40 -26.77 16.85 -48.91
CA TRP A 40 -26.66 18.12 -48.18
C TRP A 40 -27.83 19.08 -48.45
N LEU A 41 -28.09 20.03 -47.53
CA LEU A 41 -28.00 21.47 -47.81
C LEU A 41 -28.14 22.33 -46.55
N LEU A 42 -27.53 23.52 -46.58
CA LEU A 42 -27.60 24.52 -45.52
C LEU A 42 -28.96 25.26 -45.52
N ASN A 43 -29.38 25.75 -44.36
CA ASN A 43 -29.57 27.20 -44.25
C ASN A 43 -29.52 27.75 -42.82
N ILE A 44 -29.11 29.01 -42.73
CA ILE A 44 -28.97 29.82 -41.52
C ILE A 44 -30.31 30.50 -41.20
N TRP A 45 -30.65 30.69 -39.92
CA TRP A 45 -31.12 31.98 -39.39
C TRP A 45 -31.07 32.02 -37.85
N ARG A 46 -30.77 33.21 -37.29
CA ARG A 46 -30.79 33.51 -35.85
C ARG A 46 -32.22 33.74 -35.37
N ILE A 47 -32.49 33.50 -34.08
CA ILE A 47 -32.96 34.50 -33.08
C ILE A 47 -33.02 33.84 -31.68
N GLY A 48 -32.87 34.66 -30.64
CA GLY A 48 -32.49 34.26 -29.28
C GLY A 48 -33.52 33.48 -28.44
N GLY A 49 -33.05 33.03 -27.28
CA GLY A 49 -33.86 32.33 -26.29
C GLY A 49 -33.01 31.73 -25.16
N PHE A 50 -33.15 32.28 -23.95
CA PHE A 50 -32.66 31.69 -22.69
C PHE A 50 -33.09 30.22 -22.52
N VAL A 51 -32.16 29.31 -22.23
CA VAL A 51 -32.44 28.07 -21.46
C VAL A 51 -31.22 27.74 -20.59
N ALA A 52 -31.46 27.39 -19.32
CA ALA A 52 -30.43 26.93 -18.39
C ALA A 52 -30.10 25.44 -18.63
N HIS A 53 -28.82 25.06 -18.56
CA HIS A 53 -28.45 23.65 -18.53
C HIS A 53 -28.26 23.16 -17.10
N GLN A 54 -29.21 22.34 -16.65
CA GLN A 54 -29.04 21.47 -15.50
C GLN A 54 -27.96 20.42 -15.80
N THR A 55 -27.06 20.21 -14.85
CA THR A 55 -26.21 19.01 -14.77
C THR A 55 -27.05 17.84 -14.27
N SER A 56 -27.09 16.73 -15.02
CA SER A 56 -27.78 15.51 -14.60
C SER A 56 -26.93 14.71 -13.59
N GLU A 57 -27.15 14.95 -12.31
CA GLU A 57 -26.71 14.04 -11.25
C GLU A 57 -27.62 12.79 -11.23
N LEU A 58 -27.05 11.59 -11.08
CA LEU A 58 -27.80 10.38 -10.76
C LEU A 58 -27.18 9.66 -9.54
N SER A 59 -27.62 10.11 -8.38
CA SER A 59 -27.82 9.40 -7.10
C SER A 59 -26.97 8.15 -6.81
N SER A 60 -25.99 8.30 -5.91
CA SER A 60 -25.63 7.27 -4.93
C SER A 60 -26.61 7.32 -3.74
N SER A 61 -27.35 6.25 -3.48
CA SER A 61 -28.37 6.20 -2.43
C SER A 61 -27.79 5.99 -1.02
N LEU A 62 -27.98 6.99 -0.17
CA LEU A 62 -28.39 6.90 1.25
C LEU A 62 -27.73 5.83 2.14
N ILE A 63 -26.82 6.28 3.01
CA ILE A 63 -26.89 6.01 4.45
C ILE A 63 -26.89 7.37 5.15
N GLU A 64 -27.86 7.62 6.02
CA GLU A 64 -27.99 8.90 6.73
C GLU A 64 -26.92 9.03 7.83
N GLU A 65 -26.16 10.13 7.83
CA GLU A 65 -25.28 10.53 8.93
C GLU A 65 -25.85 11.79 9.62
N GLU A 66 -26.16 11.69 10.92
CA GLU A 66 -26.44 12.86 11.75
C GLU A 66 -25.15 13.67 11.95
N ALA A 67 -25.04 14.81 11.28
CA ALA A 67 -24.00 15.80 11.56
C ALA A 67 -24.37 16.61 12.82
N LEU A 68 -23.53 16.53 13.86
CA LEU A 68 -23.59 17.47 14.98
C LEU A 68 -23.06 18.84 14.53
N PRO A 69 -23.79 19.95 14.75
CA PRO A 69 -23.43 21.25 14.21
C PRO A 69 -22.22 21.87 14.93
N LEU A 70 -21.24 22.33 14.15
CA LEU A 70 -20.17 23.22 14.59
C LEU A 70 -20.63 24.66 14.43
N HIS A 71 -20.81 25.40 15.53
CA HIS A 71 -20.97 26.85 15.51
C HIS A 71 -19.63 27.54 15.78
N PRO A 72 -19.20 28.49 14.93
CA PRO A 72 -18.12 29.42 15.25
C PRO A 72 -18.67 30.76 15.75
N GLU A 73 -18.09 31.32 16.81
CA GLU A 73 -18.24 32.74 17.13
C GLU A 73 -16.88 33.40 17.40
N LYS A 74 -16.80 34.71 17.08
CA LYS A 74 -15.59 35.54 17.18
C LYS A 74 -15.80 36.65 18.22
N SER A 75 -14.74 36.94 18.99
CA SER A 75 -14.37 38.23 19.60
C SER A 75 -15.44 39.01 20.41
N SER A 76 -15.20 39.39 21.65
CA SER A 76 -14.25 40.47 22.00
C SER A 76 -14.28 40.75 23.52
N ALA A 77 -13.47 41.68 24.02
CA ALA A 77 -13.21 41.90 25.45
C ALA A 77 -14.19 42.89 26.13
N ALA A 78 -14.41 42.75 27.46
CA ALA A 78 -14.05 43.77 28.48
C ALA A 78 -14.72 43.58 29.87
N VAL A 79 -13.91 43.78 30.94
CA VAL A 79 -14.21 44.57 32.17
C VAL A 79 -15.05 43.98 33.35
N VAL A 80 -14.32 43.64 34.42
CA VAL A 80 -14.46 44.08 35.85
C VAL A 80 -15.41 43.40 36.88
N GLU A 81 -14.80 43.05 38.03
CA GLU A 81 -15.25 42.87 39.44
C GLU A 81 -16.50 42.05 39.84
N GLY A 82 -16.37 41.32 40.97
CA GLY A 82 -17.48 40.62 41.63
C GLY A 82 -17.04 39.63 42.73
N LEU A 83 -16.71 40.13 43.92
CA LEU A 83 -16.21 39.34 45.07
C LEU A 83 -17.33 38.72 45.92
N ARG A 84 -17.00 37.60 46.61
CA ARG A 84 -17.54 37.04 47.89
C ARG A 84 -18.67 35.97 47.90
N ASN A 85 -18.29 34.86 48.53
CA ASN A 85 -18.96 34.11 49.62
C ASN A 85 -20.33 33.42 49.38
N ALA A 86 -20.36 32.08 49.51
CA ALA A 86 -21.00 31.39 50.65
C ALA A 86 -20.89 29.84 50.58
N GLU A 87 -20.14 29.24 51.50
CA GLU A 87 -20.49 27.97 52.17
C GLU A 87 -21.24 28.31 53.48
N PRO A 88 -21.85 27.39 54.27
CA PRO A 88 -21.74 25.92 54.23
C PRO A 88 -23.08 25.14 54.40
N ALA A 89 -23.03 23.80 54.37
CA ALA A 89 -23.81 22.93 55.28
C ALA A 89 -23.31 21.47 55.28
N MET A 90 -22.94 20.96 56.46
CA MET A 90 -22.82 19.51 56.72
C MET A 90 -24.17 18.93 57.15
N ALA A 91 -24.45 17.68 56.79
CA ALA A 91 -25.36 16.82 57.54
C ALA A 91 -24.89 15.36 57.41
N ALA A 92 -24.73 14.69 58.55
CA ALA A 92 -24.41 13.26 58.65
C ALA A 92 -25.56 12.54 59.35
N VAL A 93 -25.93 11.34 58.90
CA VAL A 93 -26.61 10.30 59.71
C VAL A 93 -26.15 8.91 59.23
N ASP A 94 -25.89 8.04 60.22
CA ASP A 94 -25.49 6.63 60.14
C ASP A 94 -26.71 5.68 60.09
N GLY A 95 -26.54 4.37 59.82
CA GLY A 95 -27.56 3.39 60.23
C GLY A 95 -27.81 2.12 59.40
N SER A 96 -26.84 1.20 59.34
CA SER A 96 -27.05 -0.28 59.40
C SER A 96 -27.97 -1.04 58.40
N ARG A 97 -27.44 -2.12 57.79
CA ARG A 97 -28.00 -3.51 57.82
C ARG A 97 -27.04 -4.52 57.16
N SER A 98 -27.29 -5.82 57.35
CA SER A 98 -26.23 -6.84 57.41
C SER A 98 -26.47 -8.15 56.62
N TRP A 99 -25.38 -8.90 56.42
CA TRP A 99 -25.26 -10.33 56.08
C TRP A 99 -25.77 -10.86 54.72
N ARG A 100 -24.86 -11.44 53.91
CA ARG A 100 -24.62 -12.91 53.83
C ARG A 100 -23.47 -13.28 52.87
N GLU A 101 -22.80 -14.38 53.17
CA GLU A 101 -21.79 -15.02 52.31
C GLU A 101 -22.42 -15.97 51.27
N ALA A 102 -21.73 -16.17 50.14
CA ALA A 102 -21.77 -17.41 49.36
C ALA A 102 -20.52 -17.55 48.47
N GLN A 103 -19.78 -18.65 48.60
CA GLN A 103 -18.75 -19.06 47.63
C GLN A 103 -19.40 -19.59 46.33
N PRO A 104 -18.62 -19.78 45.24
CA PRO A 104 -18.30 -21.18 44.93
C PRO A 104 -16.93 -21.48 44.25
N ARG A 105 -16.38 -22.63 44.66
CA ARG A 105 -15.68 -23.68 43.86
C ARG A 105 -14.30 -23.45 43.24
N SER A 106 -13.38 -24.32 43.68
CA SER A 106 -12.05 -24.62 43.13
C SER A 106 -12.08 -25.70 42.04
N LEU A 107 -11.20 -25.60 41.03
CA LEU A 107 -10.81 -26.66 40.07
C LEU A 107 -9.29 -26.55 39.76
N PRO A 108 -8.63 -27.58 39.15
CA PRO A 108 -7.29 -28.05 39.57
C PRO A 108 -6.07 -27.38 38.89
N PRO A 109 -4.83 -27.60 39.39
CA PRO A 109 -3.65 -26.84 38.98
C PRO A 109 -3.05 -27.30 37.64
N LEU A 110 -2.89 -26.36 36.70
CA LEU A 110 -2.07 -26.56 35.50
C LEU A 110 -0.58 -26.40 35.82
N ARG A 111 0.22 -27.37 35.35
CA ARG A 111 1.66 -27.48 35.61
C ARG A 111 2.43 -26.26 35.09
N ARG A 112 3.07 -25.50 35.99
CA ARG A 112 4.19 -24.62 35.61
C ARG A 112 5.36 -25.49 35.12
N ARG A 113 5.68 -25.45 33.82
CA ARG A 113 6.98 -25.87 33.29
C ARG A 113 7.79 -24.64 32.88
N ARG A 114 9.11 -24.74 33.06
CA ARG A 114 10.08 -23.65 32.92
C ARG A 114 10.11 -23.14 31.46
N ARG A 115 10.18 -21.80 31.32
CA ARG A 115 10.68 -21.06 30.14
C ARG A 115 11.36 -19.78 30.60
N ARG A 116 12.44 -19.94 31.37
CA ARG A 116 13.37 -18.85 31.71
C ARG A 116 14.80 -19.20 31.28
N ASP A 117 15.09 -20.49 31.20
CA ASP A 117 16.40 -21.09 30.91
C ASP A 117 16.75 -21.10 29.39
N ASP A 118 15.83 -20.75 28.49
CA ASP A 118 16.03 -20.80 27.02
C ASP A 118 16.58 -19.50 26.42
N VAL A 119 16.40 -18.35 27.08
CA VAL A 119 16.83 -17.03 26.56
C VAL A 119 18.34 -16.82 26.75
N GLU A 120 18.90 -17.27 27.88
CA GLU A 120 20.37 -17.23 28.10
C GLU A 120 21.13 -18.15 27.14
N ARG A 121 20.57 -19.31 26.79
CA ARG A 121 21.19 -20.25 25.84
C ARG A 121 21.25 -19.72 24.42
N LEU A 122 20.28 -18.92 24.00
CA LEU A 122 20.27 -18.25 22.69
C LEU A 122 21.27 -17.09 22.61
N LEU A 123 21.55 -16.41 23.73
CA LEU A 123 22.56 -15.36 23.77
C LEU A 123 23.99 -15.93 23.68
N VAL A 124 24.30 -17.00 24.42
CA VAL A 124 25.60 -17.67 24.33
C VAL A 124 25.85 -18.25 22.93
N ALA A 125 24.85 -18.84 22.29
CA ALA A 125 24.98 -19.38 20.92
C ALA A 125 25.24 -18.30 19.85
N LEU A 126 24.87 -17.04 20.10
CA LEU A 126 25.16 -15.89 19.22
C LEU A 126 26.56 -15.30 19.44
N GLU A 127 27.20 -15.58 20.57
CA GLU A 127 28.59 -15.20 20.83
C GLU A 127 29.56 -16.24 20.26
N ASP A 128 29.29 -17.54 20.42
CA ASP A 128 30.08 -18.62 19.81
C ASP A 128 30.09 -18.57 18.27
N SER A 129 28.99 -18.15 17.62
CA SER A 129 28.96 -17.99 16.16
C SER A 129 29.83 -16.83 15.66
N ARG A 130 30.25 -15.89 16.53
CA ARG A 130 31.17 -14.80 16.17
C ARG A 130 32.64 -15.18 16.34
N ALA A 131 32.93 -16.21 17.14
CA ALA A 131 34.28 -16.73 17.31
C ALA A 131 34.75 -17.60 16.11
N SER A 132 33.81 -18.11 15.31
CA SER A 132 34.11 -19.08 14.24
C SER A 132 34.62 -18.46 12.93
N ASP A 133 34.44 -17.15 12.71
CA ASP A 133 34.90 -16.43 11.51
C ASP A 133 36.32 -15.82 11.66
N ALA A 134 37.01 -16.09 12.77
CA ALA A 134 38.30 -15.49 13.12
C ALA A 134 39.51 -16.45 12.99
N VAL A 135 39.54 -17.32 11.95
CA VAL A 135 40.69 -18.21 11.67
C VAL A 135 41.05 -18.23 10.18
N ALA A 136 41.69 -17.15 9.68
CA ALA A 136 42.39 -17.17 8.39
C ALA A 136 43.39 -15.99 8.18
N ALA A 137 44.31 -15.73 9.12
CA ALA A 137 45.52 -14.91 8.83
C ALA A 137 46.63 -15.11 9.88
N HIS A 138 47.64 -15.92 9.56
CA HIS A 138 48.93 -15.85 10.22
C HIS A 138 50.06 -16.12 9.24
N LEU A 139 51.19 -15.47 9.51
CA LEU A 139 52.52 -15.50 8.86
C LEU A 139 52.80 -14.37 7.86
N GLY A 140 53.81 -13.55 8.18
CA GLY A 140 54.34 -12.52 7.29
C GLY A 140 54.92 -11.28 7.99
N GLU A 141 55.78 -11.44 9.01
CA GLU A 141 56.56 -10.31 9.52
C GLU A 141 57.57 -9.82 8.46
N THR A 142 57.69 -8.50 8.26
CA THR A 142 58.97 -7.80 8.04
C THR A 142 58.76 -6.28 8.13
N GLU A 143 59.40 -5.64 9.10
CA GLU A 143 59.63 -4.18 9.13
C GLU A 143 60.75 -3.85 8.09
N PRO A 144 60.86 -2.60 7.58
CA PRO A 144 61.58 -1.60 8.37
C PRO A 144 61.16 -0.11 8.23
N ARG A 145 61.42 0.58 9.34
CA ARG A 145 61.59 2.02 9.61
C ARG A 145 62.09 2.95 8.48
N HIS A 146 61.47 4.13 8.38
CA HIS A 146 62.06 5.48 8.63
C HIS A 146 60.94 6.55 8.46
N GLY A 147 60.75 7.55 9.33
CA GLY A 147 61.52 8.80 9.48
C GLY A 147 60.73 9.98 8.84
N SER A 148 60.01 10.84 9.58
CA SER A 148 60.48 12.02 10.36
C SER A 148 60.26 13.37 9.64
N ARG A 149 59.46 14.27 10.27
CA ARG A 149 59.32 15.76 10.07
C ARG A 149 58.84 16.28 8.69
N ALA A 150 57.96 17.28 8.51
CA ALA A 150 57.55 18.53 9.23
C ALA A 150 58.18 19.85 8.69
N GLY A 151 57.32 20.84 8.37
CA GLY A 151 57.60 22.19 7.82
C GLY A 151 56.60 22.54 6.70
N HIS A 152 55.73 23.56 6.82
CA HIS A 152 55.95 24.99 6.48
C HIS A 152 56.46 25.21 5.03
N SER A 153 55.95 26.10 4.18
CA SER A 153 54.80 27.03 4.17
C SER A 153 54.40 27.31 2.67
N GLU A 154 53.56 28.24 2.19
CA GLU A 154 52.92 29.44 2.78
C GLU A 154 51.52 29.74 2.15
N ALA A 155 51.29 30.88 1.47
CA ALA A 155 49.99 31.25 0.88
C ALA A 155 50.09 31.85 -0.55
N GLY A 156 49.07 31.62 -1.38
CA GLY A 156 48.84 32.28 -2.66
C GLY A 156 47.35 32.19 -3.04
N ARG A 157 46.74 33.33 -3.43
CA ARG A 157 45.35 33.39 -3.93
C ARG A 157 45.36 33.29 -5.45
N GLU A 158 44.52 32.44 -6.02
CA GLU A 158 44.02 32.61 -7.40
C GLU A 158 42.63 31.96 -7.57
N GLU A 159 41.95 32.26 -8.67
CA GLU A 159 40.48 32.21 -8.76
C GLU A 159 39.90 30.79 -8.95
N GLY A 160 38.70 30.58 -8.42
CA GLY A 160 38.10 29.25 -8.29
C GLY A 160 37.47 28.69 -9.57
N ALA A 161 38.18 27.79 -10.24
CA ALA A 161 37.59 26.82 -11.16
C ALA A 161 36.93 25.65 -10.36
N LEU A 162 35.85 25.07 -10.89
CA LEU A 162 35.21 23.90 -10.27
C LEU A 162 36.21 22.71 -10.19
N PRO A 163 36.35 22.05 -9.03
CA PRO A 163 37.17 20.85 -8.94
C PRO A 163 36.52 19.71 -9.75
N THR A 164 37.26 19.22 -10.73
CA THR A 164 36.87 18.03 -11.51
C THR A 164 36.95 16.81 -10.59
N LEU A 165 35.86 16.03 -10.52
CA LEU A 165 35.85 14.79 -9.72
C LEU A 165 36.98 13.85 -10.18
N PRO A 166 37.71 13.20 -9.26
CA PRO A 166 38.74 12.23 -9.64
C PRO A 166 38.10 11.05 -10.35
N ARG A 167 38.64 10.66 -11.50
CA ARG A 167 38.30 9.37 -12.12
C ARG A 167 38.68 8.25 -11.16
N LEU A 168 37.70 7.43 -10.80
CA LEU A 168 37.92 6.10 -10.23
C LEU A 168 38.45 5.16 -11.33
N GLU A 169 39.74 5.30 -11.65
CA GLU A 169 40.48 4.27 -12.39
C GLU A 169 40.82 3.14 -11.41
N GLY A 170 40.43 1.90 -11.75
CA GLY A 170 40.62 0.73 -10.88
C GLY A 170 39.35 0.08 -10.32
N ALA A 171 38.24 0.08 -11.08
CA ALA A 171 37.24 -0.96 -10.85
C ALA A 171 37.89 -2.34 -11.10
N PRO A 172 37.84 -3.30 -10.16
CA PRO A 172 38.35 -4.64 -10.43
C PRO A 172 37.58 -5.25 -11.61
N PRO A 173 38.21 -6.14 -12.41
CA PRO A 173 37.49 -6.81 -13.49
C PRO A 173 36.28 -7.51 -12.90
N VAL A 174 35.10 -7.29 -13.50
CA VAL A 174 33.85 -7.92 -13.09
C VAL A 174 34.05 -9.43 -13.16
N GLN A 175 34.34 -10.04 -12.01
CA GLN A 175 34.28 -11.49 -11.89
C GLN A 175 32.85 -11.87 -12.22
N THR A 176 32.69 -12.64 -13.30
CA THR A 176 31.42 -13.25 -13.68
C THR A 176 30.98 -14.19 -12.57
N LEU A 177 30.25 -13.65 -11.60
CA LEU A 177 29.55 -14.42 -10.59
C LEU A 177 28.67 -15.44 -11.33
N LEU A 178 29.01 -16.72 -11.18
CA LEU A 178 28.38 -17.83 -11.92
C LEU A 178 26.89 -18.01 -11.62
N SER A 179 26.33 -17.20 -10.71
CA SER A 179 24.92 -16.87 -10.60
C SER A 179 24.80 -15.48 -9.94
N PRO A 180 23.78 -14.67 -10.25
CA PRO A 180 23.53 -13.42 -9.53
C PRO A 180 23.31 -13.71 -8.03
N PRO A 181 23.73 -12.80 -7.12
CA PRO A 181 23.59 -13.02 -5.69
C PRO A 181 22.11 -13.10 -5.30
N ARG A 182 21.77 -13.92 -4.29
CA ARG A 182 20.38 -14.09 -3.80
C ARG A 182 19.72 -12.80 -3.31
N ARG A 183 20.52 -11.78 -3.00
CA ARG A 183 20.10 -10.44 -2.58
C ARG A 183 21.02 -9.42 -3.27
N HIS A 184 20.49 -8.25 -3.62
CA HIS A 184 21.33 -7.14 -4.09
C HIS A 184 22.30 -6.71 -2.97
N PRO A 185 23.61 -6.50 -3.25
CA PRO A 185 24.62 -6.19 -2.24
C PRO A 185 24.43 -4.80 -1.62
N ASP A 186 24.21 -3.78 -2.45
CA ASP A 186 24.21 -2.37 -1.99
C ASP A 186 22.85 -1.88 -1.47
N PHE A 187 21.77 -2.55 -1.86
CA PHE A 187 20.41 -2.05 -1.73
C PHE A 187 19.49 -3.10 -1.12
N ARG A 188 18.75 -2.68 -0.10
CA ARG A 188 17.69 -3.44 0.54
C ARG A 188 16.58 -2.50 0.98
N LEU A 189 15.34 -2.85 0.64
CA LEU A 189 14.12 -2.13 1.01
C LEU A 189 13.34 -2.93 2.06
N ALA A 190 13.10 -2.33 3.23
CA ALA A 190 12.21 -2.89 4.25
C ALA A 190 10.79 -2.35 4.11
N LEU A 191 9.81 -3.20 3.80
CA LEU A 191 8.39 -2.85 3.77
C LEU A 191 7.75 -3.18 5.12
N THR A 192 7.37 -2.14 5.86
CA THR A 192 6.92 -2.21 7.26
C THR A 192 5.40 -2.32 7.37
N VAL A 193 4.93 -3.31 8.13
CA VAL A 193 3.50 -3.65 8.29
C VAL A 193 3.16 -3.89 9.77
N PRO A 194 2.61 -2.90 10.49
CA PRO A 194 1.97 -3.15 11.78
C PRO A 194 0.59 -3.78 11.58
N TRP A 195 0.34 -4.90 12.25
CA TRP A 195 -0.94 -5.63 12.21
C TRP A 195 -1.56 -5.75 13.60
N ILE A 196 -2.73 -5.13 13.77
CA ILE A 196 -3.52 -5.19 15.00
C ILE A 196 -4.80 -5.97 14.70
N GLY A 197 -4.78 -7.28 14.94
CA GLY A 197 -5.91 -8.18 14.73
C GLY A 197 -5.59 -9.60 15.16
N GLN A 198 -6.58 -10.35 15.65
CA GLN A 198 -6.39 -11.72 16.18
C GLN A 198 -5.95 -12.73 15.11
N SER A 199 -6.28 -12.48 13.85
CA SER A 199 -5.90 -13.31 12.70
C SER A 199 -5.69 -12.42 11.48
N PHE A 200 -4.80 -12.82 10.59
CA PHE A 200 -4.66 -12.18 9.29
C PHE A 200 -5.89 -12.44 8.40
N PRO A 201 -6.16 -11.59 7.39
CA PRO A 201 -7.31 -11.74 6.51
C PRO A 201 -7.19 -12.94 5.55
N SER A 202 -8.33 -13.41 5.02
CA SER A 202 -8.40 -14.59 4.13
C SER A 202 -7.41 -14.56 2.96
N TRP A 203 -7.15 -13.39 2.37
CA TRP A 203 -6.28 -13.25 1.20
C TRP A 203 -4.78 -13.18 1.55
N PHE A 204 -4.42 -13.16 2.83
CA PHE A 204 -3.04 -13.01 3.27
C PHE A 204 -2.07 -14.08 2.70
N PRO A 205 -2.43 -15.37 2.54
CA PRO A 205 -1.57 -16.34 1.86
C PRO A 205 -1.23 -15.99 0.40
N TYR A 206 -2.11 -15.27 -0.30
CA TYR A 206 -1.83 -14.80 -1.66
C TYR A 206 -0.86 -13.60 -1.66
N PHE A 207 -1.04 -12.66 -0.71
CA PHE A 207 -0.07 -11.60 -0.46
C PHE A 207 1.31 -12.18 -0.13
N LEU A 208 1.39 -13.13 0.81
CA LEU A 208 2.63 -13.84 1.16
C LEU A 208 3.28 -14.48 -0.08
N SER A 209 2.55 -15.32 -0.82
CA SER A 209 3.05 -15.96 -2.04
C SER A 209 3.62 -14.95 -3.05
N SER A 210 2.94 -13.81 -3.23
CA SER A 210 3.38 -12.75 -4.16
C SER A 210 4.68 -12.03 -3.72
N CYS A 211 4.97 -11.94 -2.42
CA CYS A 211 6.18 -11.28 -1.91
C CYS A 211 7.49 -11.98 -2.33
N ALA A 212 7.44 -13.29 -2.62
CA ALA A 212 8.61 -14.12 -2.86
C ALA A 212 9.45 -13.66 -4.06
N ARG A 213 8.83 -13.21 -5.16
CA ARG A 213 9.55 -12.79 -6.38
C ARG A 213 10.40 -11.54 -6.14
N SER A 214 10.04 -10.72 -5.17
CA SER A 214 10.78 -9.51 -4.81
C SER A 214 11.95 -9.74 -3.84
N ALA A 215 12.23 -10.99 -3.44
CA ALA A 215 13.24 -11.34 -2.45
C ALA A 215 14.68 -10.91 -2.77
N PHE A 216 14.99 -10.57 -4.03
CA PHE A 216 16.28 -10.01 -4.42
C PHE A 216 16.53 -8.61 -3.84
N LEU A 217 15.50 -7.77 -3.68
CA LEU A 217 15.65 -6.36 -3.26
C LEU A 217 14.87 -6.00 -1.98
N ALA A 218 13.78 -6.71 -1.68
CA ALA A 218 12.82 -6.31 -0.65
C ALA A 218 12.57 -7.40 0.41
N ASP A 219 12.48 -6.98 1.67
CA ASP A 219 11.97 -7.77 2.80
C ASP A 219 10.70 -7.11 3.39
N TRP A 220 9.72 -7.90 3.79
CA TRP A 220 8.51 -7.47 4.50
C TRP A 220 8.67 -7.71 6.00
N LEU A 221 8.63 -6.64 6.79
CA LEU A 221 8.74 -6.67 8.24
C LEU A 221 7.35 -6.51 8.84
N ILE A 222 6.75 -7.62 9.28
CA ILE A 222 5.37 -7.67 9.75
C ILE A 222 5.35 -7.77 11.28
N PHE A 223 4.87 -6.72 11.94
CA PHE A 223 4.82 -6.58 13.39
C PHE A 223 3.40 -6.85 13.87
N HIS A 224 3.18 -7.90 14.66
CA HIS A 224 1.85 -8.30 15.12
C HIS A 224 1.77 -8.54 16.62
N GLU A 225 0.58 -8.42 17.20
CA GLU A 225 0.34 -8.69 18.63
C GLU A 225 -0.38 -10.04 18.80
N ASP A 226 0.39 -11.13 18.92
CA ASP A 226 -0.11 -12.50 19.12
C ASP A 226 -1.10 -13.02 18.04
N ALA A 227 -1.17 -12.35 16.88
CA ALA A 227 -2.01 -12.73 15.75
C ALA A 227 -1.72 -14.16 15.23
N THR A 228 -2.78 -14.90 14.91
CA THR A 228 -2.69 -16.22 14.24
C THR A 228 -2.35 -16.03 12.76
N VAL A 229 -1.28 -16.69 12.30
CA VAL A 229 -0.80 -16.63 10.92
C VAL A 229 -1.16 -17.91 10.17
N VAL A 230 -2.10 -17.80 9.22
CA VAL A 230 -2.42 -18.89 8.29
C VAL A 230 -1.36 -18.93 7.19
N GLY A 231 -0.85 -20.12 6.89
CA GLY A 231 0.22 -20.30 5.88
C GLY A 231 1.64 -20.02 6.40
N GLN A 232 1.85 -20.01 7.72
CA GLN A 232 3.17 -19.76 8.32
C GLN A 232 4.27 -20.74 7.84
N GLU A 233 3.88 -21.98 7.47
CA GLU A 233 4.80 -23.00 6.92
C GLU A 233 5.25 -22.70 5.48
N GLU A 234 4.52 -21.84 4.74
CA GLU A 234 4.80 -21.45 3.35
C GLU A 234 5.38 -20.01 3.26
N LEU A 235 5.93 -19.47 4.35
CA LEU A 235 6.49 -18.10 4.37
C LEU A 235 7.68 -17.96 3.41
N PRO A 236 7.68 -16.95 2.52
CA PRO A 236 8.87 -16.60 1.75
C PRO A 236 10.03 -16.17 2.68
N PRO A 237 11.29 -16.44 2.30
CA PRO A 237 12.48 -16.10 3.12
C PRO A 237 12.73 -14.60 3.27
N ASN A 238 11.93 -13.77 2.60
CA ASN A 238 11.92 -12.32 2.69
C ASN A 238 10.65 -11.76 3.37
N VAL A 239 9.85 -12.60 4.03
CA VAL A 239 8.77 -12.16 4.93
C VAL A 239 9.16 -12.52 6.36
N ILE A 240 9.33 -11.50 7.20
CA ILE A 240 9.87 -11.62 8.56
C ILE A 240 8.78 -11.19 9.54
N LEU A 241 8.38 -12.11 10.42
CA LEU A 241 7.33 -11.88 11.41
C LEU A 241 7.95 -11.52 12.77
N PHE A 242 7.51 -10.41 13.33
CA PHE A 242 7.84 -9.97 14.68
C PHE A 242 6.58 -10.01 15.55
N ASN A 243 6.49 -11.01 16.43
CA ASN A 243 5.46 -10.98 17.47
C ASN A 243 5.89 -9.99 18.56
N MET A 244 5.22 -8.85 18.62
CA MET A 244 5.40 -7.80 19.61
C MET A 244 4.80 -8.16 20.97
N GLY A 245 3.97 -9.20 21.01
CA GLY A 245 3.08 -9.54 22.12
C GLY A 245 1.96 -8.53 22.30
N LYS A 246 0.96 -8.90 23.10
CA LYS A 246 -0.15 -8.04 23.52
C LYS A 246 0.29 -6.62 23.91
N ASP A 247 -0.35 -5.60 23.32
CA ASP A 247 -0.14 -4.17 23.56
C ASP A 247 1.30 -3.67 23.24
N GLY A 248 2.11 -4.48 22.54
CA GLY A 248 3.51 -4.23 22.19
C GLY A 248 3.72 -3.17 21.10
N LEU A 249 2.83 -3.08 20.10
CA LEU A 249 2.85 -1.98 19.12
C LEU A 249 2.53 -0.67 19.84
N GLY A 250 1.51 -0.65 20.69
CA GLY A 250 1.15 0.56 21.45
C GLY A 250 2.30 1.05 22.36
N ARG A 251 3.07 0.11 22.93
CA ARG A 251 4.31 0.43 23.65
C ARG A 251 5.40 0.99 22.73
N LEU A 252 5.64 0.38 21.58
CA LEU A 252 6.70 0.80 20.65
C LEU A 252 6.43 2.21 20.09
N PHE A 253 5.23 2.44 19.54
CA PHE A 253 4.81 3.76 19.04
C PHE A 253 4.90 4.83 20.13
N GLY A 254 4.29 4.60 21.30
CA GLY A 254 4.28 5.60 22.38
C GLY A 254 5.67 5.92 22.95
N THR A 255 6.62 4.98 22.90
CA THR A 255 8.00 5.23 23.38
C THR A 255 8.84 5.93 22.31
N LYS A 256 8.82 5.43 21.06
CA LYS A 256 9.66 5.94 19.96
C LYS A 256 9.27 7.35 19.54
N LEU A 257 7.96 7.66 19.51
CA LEU A 257 7.49 8.99 19.13
C LEU A 257 7.75 10.03 20.23
N ALA A 258 7.67 9.66 21.51
CA ALA A 258 8.01 10.54 22.63
C ALA A 258 9.47 11.03 22.54
N ALA A 259 10.41 10.08 22.38
CA ALA A 259 11.83 10.40 22.23
C ALA A 259 12.10 11.25 20.98
N ALA A 260 11.46 10.92 19.85
CA ALA A 260 11.69 11.62 18.57
C ALA A 260 11.19 13.07 18.53
N ILE A 261 10.20 13.44 19.37
CA ILE A 261 9.77 14.83 19.53
C ILE A 261 10.46 15.55 20.70
N GLY A 262 11.41 14.91 21.40
CA GLY A 262 12.13 15.48 22.55
C GLY A 262 11.34 15.50 23.86
N GLU A 263 10.28 14.69 23.98
CA GLU A 263 9.31 14.69 25.09
C GLU A 263 9.27 13.35 25.81
N ASP A 264 10.42 12.82 26.25
CA ASP A 264 10.52 11.52 26.93
C ASP A 264 9.59 11.40 28.16
N ALA A 265 9.35 12.51 28.86
CA ALA A 265 8.41 12.59 29.98
C ALA A 265 6.96 12.23 29.59
N LEU A 266 6.58 12.39 28.32
CA LEU A 266 5.26 12.03 27.80
C LEU A 266 5.13 10.54 27.45
N ALA A 267 6.22 9.76 27.38
CA ALA A 267 6.17 8.35 26.98
C ALA A 267 5.14 7.51 27.79
N PRO A 268 5.03 7.61 29.13
CA PRO A 268 4.03 6.85 29.90
C PRO A 268 2.57 7.29 29.67
N ARG A 269 2.35 8.48 29.09
CA ARG A 269 1.04 9.00 28.67
C ARG A 269 0.72 8.49 27.26
N LEU A 270 1.64 8.70 26.31
CA LEU A 270 1.50 8.29 24.92
C LEU A 270 1.33 6.78 24.78
N VAL A 271 2.13 5.96 25.48
CA VAL A 271 1.98 4.49 25.48
C VAL A 271 0.57 4.07 25.89
N ARG A 272 0.00 4.60 26.98
CA ARG A 272 -1.37 4.25 27.42
C ARG A 272 -2.44 4.68 26.42
N LEU A 273 -2.26 5.84 25.80
CA LEU A 273 -3.17 6.34 24.78
C LEU A 273 -3.12 5.46 23.51
N PHE A 274 -1.92 5.16 22.99
CA PHE A 274 -1.74 4.27 21.82
C PHE A 274 -2.28 2.87 22.07
N GLN A 275 -1.95 2.25 23.22
CA GLN A 275 -2.47 0.92 23.58
C GLN A 275 -4.01 0.89 23.62
N THR A 276 -4.65 1.95 24.13
CA THR A 276 -6.12 2.01 24.15
C THR A 276 -6.70 2.28 22.76
N ALA A 277 -6.08 3.19 22.00
CA ALA A 277 -6.50 3.53 20.64
C ALA A 277 -6.41 2.31 19.71
N PHE A 278 -5.29 1.59 19.70
CA PHE A 278 -5.09 0.38 18.90
C PHE A 278 -6.06 -0.75 19.30
N ARG A 279 -6.31 -0.94 20.60
CA ARG A 279 -7.23 -1.99 21.09
C ARG A 279 -8.69 -1.75 20.73
N GLU A 280 -9.18 -0.53 20.89
CA GLU A 280 -10.59 -0.20 20.63
C GLU A 280 -10.83 0.15 19.15
N PHE A 281 -9.79 0.56 18.42
CA PHE A 281 -9.85 1.06 17.05
C PHE A 281 -8.55 0.76 16.28
N ALA A 282 -8.32 -0.51 15.96
CA ALA A 282 -7.12 -0.99 15.26
C ALA A 282 -6.75 -0.19 13.99
N TYR A 283 -7.74 0.31 13.25
CA TYR A 283 -7.52 1.02 11.98
C TYR A 283 -6.71 2.33 12.12
N ILE A 284 -6.68 2.93 13.32
CA ILE A 284 -5.96 4.20 13.57
C ILE A 284 -4.45 4.09 13.31
N VAL A 285 -3.87 2.88 13.32
CA VAL A 285 -2.46 2.67 13.01
C VAL A 285 -2.09 3.14 11.60
N THR A 286 -3.04 3.16 10.67
CA THR A 286 -2.82 3.64 9.30
C THR A 286 -2.50 5.13 9.23
N GLU A 287 -2.98 5.94 10.18
CA GLU A 287 -2.65 7.37 10.28
C GLU A 287 -1.21 7.61 10.73
N TYR A 288 -0.52 6.61 11.26
CA TYR A 288 0.86 6.71 11.73
C TYR A 288 1.88 6.09 10.75
N LYS A 289 1.46 5.71 9.54
CA LYS A 289 2.36 5.24 8.46
C LYS A 289 3.60 6.13 8.24
N PRO A 290 3.49 7.48 8.18
CA PRO A 290 4.66 8.36 8.02
C PRO A 290 5.74 8.20 9.11
N THR A 291 5.38 7.68 10.28
CA THR A 291 6.28 7.55 11.43
C THR A 291 7.12 6.26 11.42
N HIS A 292 6.87 5.33 10.48
CA HIS A 292 7.46 3.99 10.52
C HIS A 292 9.00 3.98 10.53
N GLY A 293 9.66 4.88 9.79
CA GLY A 293 11.12 5.04 9.83
C GLY A 293 11.66 5.34 11.24
N THR A 294 10.93 6.13 12.03
CA THR A 294 11.25 6.37 13.45
C THR A 294 10.85 5.19 14.34
N VAL A 295 9.61 4.72 14.24
CA VAL A 295 9.04 3.70 15.14
C VAL A 295 9.75 2.36 15.02
N PHE A 296 10.09 1.94 13.80
CA PHE A 296 10.77 0.69 13.52
C PHE A 296 12.28 0.84 13.32
N SER A 297 12.86 2.01 13.63
CA SER A 297 14.29 2.34 13.48
C SER A 297 15.27 1.22 13.87
N ASP A 298 15.02 0.50 14.96
CA ASP A 298 15.88 -0.62 15.39
C ASP A 298 15.84 -1.84 14.45
N TYR A 299 14.70 -2.09 13.82
CA TYR A 299 14.48 -3.16 12.85
C TYR A 299 14.91 -2.79 11.43
N LEU A 300 15.09 -1.49 11.16
CA LEU A 300 15.53 -0.94 9.88
C LEU A 300 17.06 -0.85 9.77
N LYS A 301 17.82 -1.20 10.82
CA LYS A 301 19.29 -1.25 10.78
C LYS A 301 19.77 -2.22 9.70
N GLY A 302 20.68 -1.75 8.84
CA GLY A 302 21.21 -2.52 7.69
C GLY A 302 20.36 -2.44 6.41
N TYR A 303 19.19 -1.82 6.43
CA TYR A 303 18.43 -1.52 5.21
C TYR A 303 18.82 -0.17 4.64
N SER A 304 19.07 -0.12 3.33
CA SER A 304 19.33 1.14 2.61
C SER A 304 18.10 2.05 2.54
N HIS A 305 16.91 1.45 2.50
CA HIS A 305 15.63 2.11 2.29
C HIS A 305 14.53 1.43 3.10
N TRP A 306 13.44 2.14 3.39
CA TRP A 306 12.23 1.57 3.95
C TRP A 306 10.97 2.15 3.30
N SER A 307 9.86 1.43 3.39
CA SER A 307 8.53 1.91 3.02
C SER A 307 7.51 1.44 4.05
N TYR A 308 6.40 2.16 4.20
CA TYR A 308 5.16 1.56 4.68
C TYR A 308 4.46 0.83 3.53
N THR A 309 3.65 -0.18 3.82
CA THR A 309 2.84 -0.86 2.79
C THR A 309 1.54 -1.39 3.37
N ASP A 310 0.64 -1.86 2.51
CA ASP A 310 -0.60 -2.53 2.88
C ASP A 310 -0.52 -4.04 2.61
N ILE A 311 -1.37 -4.83 3.27
CA ILE A 311 -1.50 -6.28 3.01
C ILE A 311 -2.67 -6.62 2.07
N ASP A 312 -3.48 -5.65 1.65
CA ASP A 312 -4.50 -5.81 0.60
C ASP A 312 -3.92 -5.53 -0.79
N MET A 313 -2.75 -6.12 -1.02
CA MET A 313 -1.98 -5.99 -2.25
C MET A 313 -1.60 -7.38 -2.75
N LEU A 314 -1.38 -7.50 -4.05
CA LEU A 314 -0.54 -8.55 -4.64
C LEU A 314 0.74 -7.87 -5.12
N ILE A 315 1.89 -8.35 -4.66
CA ILE A 315 3.20 -7.78 -4.96
C ILE A 315 3.71 -8.35 -6.29
N GLY A 316 4.26 -7.49 -7.15
CA GLY A 316 4.90 -7.88 -8.40
C GLY A 316 6.40 -8.14 -8.26
N ASP A 317 7.11 -8.02 -9.37
CA ASP A 317 8.58 -8.12 -9.42
C ASP A 317 9.23 -6.76 -9.07
N LEU A 318 9.19 -6.31 -7.81
CA LEU A 318 9.73 -4.99 -7.43
C LEU A 318 11.17 -4.71 -7.95
N PRO A 319 12.12 -5.66 -7.97
CA PRO A 319 13.44 -5.46 -8.59
C PRO A 319 13.42 -5.13 -10.10
N LEU A 320 12.35 -5.46 -10.83
CA LEU A 320 12.15 -5.07 -12.23
C LEU A 320 11.61 -3.64 -12.34
N PHE A 321 10.88 -3.16 -11.33
CA PHE A 321 10.21 -1.86 -11.34
C PHE A 321 10.96 -0.73 -10.62
N ILE A 322 11.80 -1.05 -9.63
CA ILE A 322 12.62 -0.07 -8.92
C ILE A 322 13.87 0.21 -9.76
N GLU A 323 14.02 1.45 -10.23
CA GLU A 323 15.22 1.87 -10.95
C GLU A 323 16.40 2.10 -9.98
N ARG A 324 17.64 1.84 -10.42
CA ARG A 324 18.85 2.28 -9.69
C ARG A 324 18.87 3.80 -9.46
N GLU A 325 18.34 4.59 -10.40
CA GLU A 325 18.19 6.05 -10.24
C GLU A 325 17.28 6.39 -9.04
N GLU A 326 16.21 5.63 -8.80
CA GLU A 326 15.29 5.84 -7.65
C GLU A 326 15.97 5.61 -6.30
N LEU A 327 16.93 4.69 -6.24
CA LEU A 327 17.66 4.32 -5.02
C LEU A 327 18.89 5.22 -4.73
N VAL A 328 19.33 6.02 -5.71
CA VAL A 328 20.55 6.85 -5.61
C VAL A 328 20.20 8.34 -5.64
N GLU A 329 19.36 8.75 -6.59
CA GLU A 329 19.11 10.17 -6.92
C GLU A 329 17.88 10.77 -6.26
N TYR A 330 17.10 9.97 -5.53
CA TYR A 330 15.89 10.41 -4.85
C TYR A 330 15.92 10.05 -3.36
N ASP A 331 15.55 11.02 -2.53
CA ASP A 331 15.37 10.81 -1.09
C ASP A 331 14.11 9.98 -0.80
N ILE A 332 13.06 10.17 -1.63
CA ILE A 332 11.78 9.47 -1.56
C ILE A 332 11.26 9.15 -2.97
N PHE A 333 10.66 7.98 -3.19
CA PHE A 333 9.89 7.69 -4.41
C PHE A 333 8.61 6.89 -4.13
N THR A 334 7.54 7.18 -4.88
CA THR A 334 6.18 6.64 -4.66
C THR A 334 5.53 6.21 -5.96
N TYR A 335 4.73 5.13 -5.92
CA TYR A 335 4.11 4.53 -7.10
C TYR A 335 2.59 4.76 -7.15
N HIS A 336 2.14 5.26 -8.30
CA HIS A 336 0.77 5.69 -8.60
C HIS A 336 0.10 4.78 -9.62
N PHE A 337 -1.22 4.94 -9.73
CA PHE A 337 -2.09 4.11 -10.55
C PHE A 337 -2.48 4.80 -11.87
N GLY A 338 -1.55 5.58 -12.45
CA GLY A 338 -1.79 6.50 -13.56
C GLY A 338 -2.15 7.93 -13.13
N ASP A 339 -2.48 8.16 -11.86
CA ASP A 339 -2.97 9.43 -11.35
C ASP A 339 -1.89 10.34 -10.72
N VAL A 340 -0.73 10.45 -11.38
CA VAL A 340 0.41 11.29 -10.94
C VAL A 340 0.15 12.80 -10.95
N TYR A 341 -1.01 13.25 -11.42
CA TYR A 341 -1.50 14.61 -11.20
C TYR A 341 -1.92 14.87 -9.72
N ARG A 342 -2.08 13.81 -8.91
CA ARG A 342 -2.34 13.85 -7.47
C ARG A 342 -1.06 13.50 -6.70
N LEU A 343 -0.27 14.48 -6.28
CA LEU A 343 1.09 14.32 -5.76
C LEU A 343 1.15 13.93 -4.29
N TYR A 344 0.54 12.78 -3.96
CA TYR A 344 0.55 12.19 -2.63
C TYR A 344 1.49 10.99 -2.55
N LEU A 345 2.23 10.86 -1.44
CA LEU A 345 3.01 9.67 -1.11
C LEU A 345 2.07 8.51 -0.77
N ARG A 346 1.79 7.65 -1.75
CA ARG A 346 0.68 6.70 -1.73
C ARG A 346 0.84 5.70 -0.59
N GLY A 347 -0.25 5.51 0.18
CA GLY A 347 -0.26 4.61 1.34
C GLY A 347 0.21 3.16 1.09
N GLN A 348 0.18 2.70 -0.16
CA GLN A 348 0.60 1.35 -0.57
C GLN A 348 2.13 1.21 -0.70
N PHE A 349 2.81 2.26 -1.15
CA PHE A 349 4.25 2.27 -1.40
C PHE A 349 4.79 3.70 -1.51
N ALA A 350 5.66 4.07 -0.57
CA ALA A 350 6.52 5.25 -0.65
C ALA A 350 7.87 4.87 -0.02
N ALA A 351 8.86 4.57 -0.85
CA ALA A 351 10.20 4.21 -0.42
C ALA A 351 10.97 5.47 -0.04
N HIS A 352 11.57 5.47 1.14
CA HIS A 352 12.42 6.52 1.69
C HIS A 352 13.85 5.97 1.83
N GLN A 353 14.87 6.77 1.53
CA GLN A 353 16.22 6.45 1.99
C GLN A 353 16.22 6.36 3.52
N ASN A 354 16.90 5.36 4.08
CA ASN A 354 16.90 5.11 5.52
C ASN A 354 17.90 6.03 6.24
N ARG A 355 17.54 7.31 6.31
CA ARG A 355 18.36 8.41 6.83
C ARG A 355 17.58 9.13 7.94
N GLU A 356 18.26 9.53 9.01
CA GLU A 356 17.60 10.02 10.24
C GLU A 356 16.74 11.28 10.01
N ASP A 357 17.23 12.23 9.21
CA ASP A 357 16.52 13.45 8.81
C ASP A 357 15.23 13.13 8.04
N LEU A 358 15.27 12.15 7.13
CA LEU A 358 14.10 11.69 6.38
C LEU A 358 13.11 10.94 7.28
N ASN A 359 13.63 10.10 8.18
CA ASN A 359 12.85 9.34 9.15
C ASN A 359 12.10 10.24 10.16
N LEU A 360 12.48 11.51 10.27
CA LEU A 360 11.85 12.54 11.12
C LEU A 360 10.93 13.50 10.36
N LEU A 361 10.78 13.41 9.03
CA LEU A 361 9.96 14.36 8.24
C LEU A 361 8.49 14.44 8.69
N TRP A 362 7.94 13.37 9.28
CA TRP A 362 6.58 13.34 9.82
C TRP A 362 6.36 14.37 10.95
N THR A 363 7.42 14.80 11.65
CA THR A 363 7.33 15.80 12.73
C THR A 363 6.84 17.17 12.24
N LYS A 364 7.03 17.47 10.95
CA LYS A 364 6.53 18.69 10.30
C LYS A 364 5.02 18.67 10.06
N CYS A 365 4.39 17.51 10.14
CA CYS A 365 2.93 17.41 10.17
C CYS A 365 2.44 17.63 11.60
N GLU A 366 1.83 18.79 11.87
CA GLU A 366 1.46 19.27 13.21
C GLU A 366 0.81 18.19 14.10
N HIS A 367 -0.23 17.50 13.60
CA HIS A 367 -0.98 16.51 14.37
C HIS A 367 -0.25 15.18 14.60
N LEU A 368 0.89 14.97 13.94
CA LEU A 368 1.80 13.85 14.19
C LEU A 368 3.00 14.27 15.06
N GLY A 369 3.52 15.49 14.88
CA GLY A 369 4.65 16.07 15.61
C GLY A 369 4.24 16.79 16.90
N SER A 370 4.39 18.12 16.94
CA SER A 370 4.14 18.95 18.13
C SER A 370 2.73 18.83 18.71
N GLY A 371 1.73 18.52 17.88
CA GLY A 371 0.34 18.29 18.28
C GLY A 371 0.00 16.85 18.69
N LEU A 372 0.97 15.92 18.70
CA LEU A 372 0.73 14.48 18.87
C LEU A 372 -0.13 14.13 20.10
N LEU A 373 0.19 14.71 21.25
CA LEU A 373 -0.53 14.42 22.49
C LEU A 373 -1.99 14.89 22.40
N SER A 374 -2.21 16.12 21.94
CA SER A 374 -3.53 16.73 21.79
C SER A 374 -4.40 15.95 20.79
N GLU A 375 -3.83 15.58 19.65
CA GLU A 375 -4.49 14.79 18.61
C GLU A 375 -4.84 13.39 19.11
N LEU A 376 -3.91 12.71 19.81
CA LEU A 376 -4.13 11.37 20.32
C LEU A 376 -5.13 11.36 21.48
N GLU A 377 -5.17 12.40 22.32
CA GLU A 377 -6.22 12.58 23.32
C GLU A 377 -7.60 12.88 22.71
N TYR A 378 -7.66 13.68 21.65
CA TYR A 378 -8.89 13.90 20.89
C TYR A 378 -9.40 12.57 20.28
N LYS A 379 -8.54 11.84 19.55
CA LYS A 379 -8.83 10.52 19.00
C LYS A 379 -9.28 9.54 20.09
N TYR A 380 -8.62 9.52 21.25
CA TYR A 380 -9.03 8.72 22.40
C TYR A 380 -10.45 9.06 22.89
N ARG A 381 -10.81 10.35 23.02
CA ARG A 381 -12.17 10.77 23.44
C ARG A 381 -13.22 10.29 22.43
N VAL A 382 -12.97 10.47 21.13
CA VAL A 382 -13.85 10.02 20.04
C VAL A 382 -14.02 8.50 20.06
N VAL A 383 -12.91 7.74 20.08
CA VAL A 383 -12.93 6.27 20.12
C VAL A 383 -13.66 5.74 21.36
N ARG A 384 -13.45 6.34 22.54
CA ARG A 384 -14.15 5.94 23.77
C ARG A 384 -15.65 6.28 23.73
N ALA A 385 -16.05 7.38 23.08
CA ALA A 385 -17.46 7.72 22.88
C ALA A 385 -18.16 6.72 21.94
N LEU A 386 -17.52 6.39 20.81
CA LEU A 386 -18.03 5.38 19.86
C LEU A 386 -18.12 3.99 20.50
N ALA A 387 -17.08 3.56 21.23
CA ALA A 387 -17.07 2.27 21.91
C ALA A 387 -18.21 2.15 22.95
N LYS A 388 -18.56 3.25 23.66
CA LYS A 388 -19.74 3.28 24.56
C LYS A 388 -21.07 3.10 23.81
N GLN A 389 -21.16 3.51 22.55
CA GLN A 389 -22.32 3.28 21.69
C GLN A 389 -22.32 1.89 21.02
N GLY A 390 -21.37 1.01 21.38
CA GLY A 390 -21.15 -0.27 20.68
C GLY A 390 -20.55 -0.13 19.28
N LYS A 391 -20.27 1.09 18.81
CA LYS A 391 -19.66 1.36 17.50
C LYS A 391 -18.16 1.08 17.58
N ARG A 392 -17.70 0.07 16.84
CA ARG A 392 -16.29 -0.26 16.58
C ARG A 392 -16.08 -0.31 15.07
N GLY A 393 -14.95 0.20 14.56
CA GLY A 393 -14.64 0.10 13.13
C GLY A 393 -13.83 1.26 12.57
N ARG A 394 -14.41 1.99 11.61
CA ARG A 394 -13.80 3.13 10.92
C ARG A 394 -14.57 4.42 11.26
N THR A 395 -13.83 5.52 11.25
CA THR A 395 -14.22 6.90 11.54
C THR A 395 -13.21 7.76 10.80
N ARG A 396 -13.65 8.88 10.22
CA ARG A 396 -12.75 9.76 9.49
C ARG A 396 -11.98 10.65 10.48
N PHE A 397 -10.71 10.32 10.69
CA PHE A 397 -9.75 11.29 11.21
C PHE A 397 -9.12 12.08 10.05
N ILE A 398 -8.36 13.12 10.37
CA ILE A 398 -7.56 13.85 9.38
C ILE A 398 -6.56 12.87 8.77
N SER A 399 -6.60 12.70 7.45
CA SER A 399 -5.68 11.80 6.75
C SER A 399 -4.26 12.32 6.84
N ALA A 400 -3.37 11.50 7.43
CA ALA A 400 -1.95 11.78 7.48
C ALA A 400 -1.30 11.85 6.08
N GLU A 401 -1.86 11.18 5.06
CA GLU A 401 -1.34 11.13 3.68
C GLU A 401 -1.20 12.54 3.08
N GLY A 402 -2.21 13.40 3.24
CA GLY A 402 -2.16 14.77 2.72
C GLY A 402 -1.13 15.63 3.44
N CYS A 403 -1.20 15.67 4.78
CA CYS A 403 -0.31 16.46 5.61
C CYS A 403 1.16 16.06 5.44
N TYR A 404 1.46 14.76 5.37
CA TYR A 404 2.81 14.26 5.16
C TYR A 404 3.32 14.55 3.74
N SER A 405 2.48 14.37 2.71
CA SER A 405 2.85 14.71 1.33
C SER A 405 3.14 16.19 1.18
N HIS A 406 2.36 17.07 1.83
CA HIS A 406 2.63 18.51 1.88
C HIS A 406 3.93 18.84 2.65
N ALA A 407 4.18 18.20 3.79
CA ALA A 407 5.43 18.38 4.55
C ALA A 407 6.68 17.99 3.74
N VAL A 408 6.59 16.92 2.93
CA VAL A 408 7.63 16.51 1.99
C VAL A 408 7.74 17.52 0.84
N ALA A 409 6.63 17.90 0.21
CA ALA A 409 6.57 18.88 -0.89
C ALA A 409 7.17 20.25 -0.54
N THR A 410 7.06 20.67 0.72
CA THR A 410 7.51 21.98 1.21
C THR A 410 8.86 21.95 1.92
N THR A 411 9.49 20.77 2.08
CA THR A 411 10.83 20.69 2.67
C THR A 411 11.91 21.07 1.64
N PRO A 412 12.73 22.10 1.90
CA PRO A 412 13.82 22.46 0.99
C PRO A 412 14.83 21.32 0.79
N GLY A 413 15.37 21.22 -0.42
CA GLY A 413 16.45 20.28 -0.75
C GLY A 413 16.03 18.84 -1.04
N LEU A 414 14.78 18.42 -0.77
CA LEU A 414 14.36 17.05 -1.08
C LEU A 414 14.27 16.79 -2.59
N ARG A 415 14.63 15.55 -2.95
CA ARG A 415 14.49 14.97 -4.28
C ARG A 415 13.43 13.87 -4.21
N VAL A 416 12.28 14.05 -4.88
CA VAL A 416 11.14 13.11 -4.82
C VAL A 416 10.67 12.72 -6.22
N LYS A 417 10.36 11.44 -6.44
CA LYS A 417 9.80 10.92 -7.70
C LYS A 417 8.43 10.28 -7.49
N PHE A 418 7.47 10.69 -8.32
CA PHE A 418 6.11 10.16 -8.39
C PHE A 418 5.95 9.47 -9.75
N ALA A 419 5.75 8.14 -9.75
CA ALA A 419 5.79 7.34 -10.98
C ALA A 419 4.56 6.42 -11.16
N SER A 420 4.04 6.35 -12.39
CA SER A 420 2.89 5.48 -12.73
C SER A 420 3.34 4.04 -12.98
N LYS A 421 3.40 3.22 -11.93
CA LYS A 421 3.93 1.84 -11.94
C LYS A 421 3.02 0.80 -11.27
N ALA A 422 1.92 1.22 -10.64
CA ALA A 422 1.05 0.35 -9.86
C ALA A 422 -0.26 0.02 -10.59
N PHE A 423 -0.79 -1.17 -10.35
CA PHE A 423 -2.14 -1.57 -10.74
C PHE A 423 -3.12 -1.48 -9.57
N ALA A 424 -4.39 -1.42 -9.93
CA ALA A 424 -5.48 -1.19 -9.00
C ALA A 424 -6.76 -1.84 -9.53
N ASP A 425 -7.45 -2.61 -8.69
CA ASP A 425 -8.66 -3.35 -9.09
C ASP A 425 -9.91 -2.45 -9.32
N TRP A 426 -9.77 -1.13 -9.19
CA TRP A 426 -10.79 -0.17 -9.64
C TRP A 426 -10.66 0.25 -11.11
N SER A 427 -9.67 -0.29 -11.83
CA SER A 427 -9.64 -0.29 -13.29
C SER A 427 -10.85 -1.01 -13.90
N ASP A 428 -11.03 -0.85 -15.21
CA ASP A 428 -12.00 -1.64 -15.98
C ASP A 428 -11.39 -2.94 -16.56
N ASP A 429 -10.18 -3.31 -16.11
CA ASP A 429 -9.52 -4.57 -16.47
C ASP A 429 -10.34 -5.79 -15.99
N ALA A 430 -10.69 -6.68 -16.91
CA ALA A 430 -11.54 -7.83 -16.65
C ALA A 430 -10.90 -8.86 -15.69
N TYR A 431 -9.58 -9.05 -15.81
CA TYR A 431 -8.78 -9.93 -14.98
C TYR A 431 -7.38 -9.35 -14.74
N PHE A 432 -6.84 -9.63 -13.55
CA PHE A 432 -5.40 -9.61 -13.31
C PHE A 432 -4.89 -11.03 -13.18
N TYR A 433 -3.63 -11.24 -13.53
CA TYR A 433 -2.96 -12.53 -13.52
C TYR A 433 -1.73 -12.45 -12.63
N VAL A 434 -1.47 -13.50 -11.86
CA VAL A 434 -0.19 -13.68 -11.19
C VAL A 434 0.50 -14.87 -11.83
N ALA A 435 1.69 -14.63 -12.36
CA ALA A 435 2.55 -15.61 -12.99
C ALA A 435 3.89 -15.61 -12.26
N ASP A 436 4.16 -16.61 -11.42
CA ASP A 436 5.43 -16.73 -10.68
C ASP A 436 5.70 -15.59 -9.66
N GLY A 437 4.66 -14.85 -9.28
CA GLY A 437 4.74 -13.62 -8.49
C GLY A 437 4.84 -12.34 -9.35
N ALA A 438 4.87 -12.44 -10.68
CA ALA A 438 4.67 -11.31 -11.59
C ALA A 438 3.19 -10.93 -11.62
N VAL A 439 2.85 -9.66 -11.38
CA VAL A 439 1.46 -9.17 -11.38
C VAL A 439 1.15 -8.52 -12.73
N ARG A 440 0.34 -9.18 -13.55
CA ARG A 440 0.17 -8.90 -14.98
C ARG A 440 -1.29 -8.68 -15.39
N LYS A 441 -1.51 -8.03 -16.52
CA LYS A 441 -2.82 -7.83 -17.17
C LYS A 441 -2.70 -7.80 -18.70
N CYS A 442 -3.83 -7.99 -19.39
CA CYS A 442 -3.89 -7.81 -20.83
C CYS A 442 -3.68 -6.33 -21.23
N PRO A 443 -3.19 -6.04 -22.45
CA PRO A 443 -3.00 -4.67 -22.92
C PRO A 443 -4.28 -3.83 -22.96
N GLN A 444 -5.44 -4.46 -23.22
CA GLN A 444 -6.74 -3.80 -23.29
C GLN A 444 -7.64 -4.23 -22.11
N PRO A 445 -8.39 -3.32 -21.44
CA PRO A 445 -9.13 -3.66 -20.22
C PRO A 445 -10.17 -4.78 -20.38
N ALA A 446 -10.94 -4.77 -21.46
CA ALA A 446 -11.96 -5.79 -21.75
C ALA A 446 -11.38 -7.13 -22.23
N GLN A 447 -10.06 -7.23 -22.43
CA GLN A 447 -9.42 -8.40 -23.00
C GLN A 447 -9.11 -9.45 -21.93
N VAL A 448 -9.21 -10.72 -22.34
CA VAL A 448 -8.96 -11.88 -21.47
C VAL A 448 -8.05 -12.88 -22.18
N TRP A 449 -7.26 -13.62 -21.42
CA TRP A 449 -6.51 -14.76 -21.94
C TRP A 449 -7.40 -15.98 -22.15
N HIS A 450 -7.32 -16.57 -23.35
CA HIS A 450 -8.20 -17.65 -23.83
C HIS A 450 -7.56 -19.07 -23.77
N GLY A 451 -6.36 -19.19 -23.22
CA GLY A 451 -5.59 -20.44 -23.24
C GLY A 451 -4.77 -20.61 -24.53
N PRO A 452 -3.70 -21.43 -24.50
CA PRO A 452 -2.77 -21.56 -25.63
C PRO A 452 -3.42 -22.12 -26.89
N ARG A 453 -4.44 -22.98 -26.74
CA ARG A 453 -5.12 -23.65 -27.86
C ARG A 453 -6.10 -22.77 -28.65
N GLN A 454 -6.56 -21.64 -28.11
CA GLN A 454 -7.53 -20.78 -28.80
C GLN A 454 -6.90 -19.62 -29.59
N GLN A 455 -5.68 -19.18 -29.24
CA GLN A 455 -4.97 -18.12 -29.99
C GLN A 455 -4.68 -18.51 -31.45
N LEU A 456 -4.40 -19.80 -31.72
CA LEU A 456 -4.18 -20.35 -33.06
C LEU A 456 -5.39 -20.30 -34.01
N VAL A 457 -6.60 -20.04 -33.50
CA VAL A 457 -7.86 -20.10 -34.28
C VAL A 457 -8.34 -18.71 -34.70
N SER A 458 -7.95 -17.66 -33.97
CA SER A 458 -8.37 -16.28 -34.24
C SER A 458 -7.43 -15.56 -35.22
N GLY A 459 -7.50 -15.91 -36.52
CA GLY A 459 -6.77 -15.24 -37.60
C GLY A 459 -7.21 -13.79 -37.91
N SER A 460 -7.71 -13.04 -36.93
CA SER A 460 -8.16 -11.65 -37.07
C SER A 460 -7.05 -10.67 -36.67
N SER A 461 -6.41 -10.06 -37.66
CA SER A 461 -5.19 -9.24 -37.55
C SER A 461 -5.35 -7.85 -36.89
N SER A 462 -6.35 -7.66 -36.03
CA SER A 462 -6.67 -6.36 -35.41
C SER A 462 -6.81 -6.37 -33.89
N ALA A 463 -6.90 -7.55 -33.26
CA ALA A 463 -6.87 -7.67 -31.80
C ALA A 463 -5.43 -7.94 -31.34
N GLN A 464 -4.82 -6.96 -30.67
CA GLN A 464 -3.51 -7.09 -30.02
C GLN A 464 -3.52 -8.30 -29.08
N GLU A 465 -2.62 -9.27 -29.24
CA GLU A 465 -2.66 -10.53 -28.48
C GLU A 465 -2.41 -10.31 -26.97
N CYS A 466 -3.03 -11.12 -26.12
CA CYS A 466 -2.78 -11.12 -24.66
C CYS A 466 -2.08 -12.40 -24.23
N GLU A 467 -0.88 -12.26 -23.66
CA GLU A 467 0.00 -13.36 -23.21
C GLU A 467 0.50 -13.13 -21.78
N PRO A 468 -0.39 -13.11 -20.76
CA PRO A 468 -0.01 -12.79 -19.39
C PRO A 468 0.88 -13.87 -18.74
N PHE A 469 0.95 -15.04 -19.37
CA PHE A 469 1.82 -16.16 -19.01
C PHE A 469 2.94 -16.40 -20.03
N GLY A 470 3.31 -15.39 -20.81
CA GLY A 470 4.56 -15.40 -21.57
C GLY A 470 5.79 -15.38 -20.64
N PRO A 471 7.00 -15.46 -21.21
CA PRO A 471 8.27 -15.35 -20.50
C PRO A 471 8.36 -14.20 -19.49
N ARG A 472 9.33 -14.31 -18.58
CA ARG A 472 9.77 -13.20 -17.75
C ARG A 472 10.31 -12.05 -18.63
N ILE A 473 10.01 -10.81 -18.24
CA ILE A 473 10.42 -9.60 -18.98
C ILE A 473 11.95 -9.46 -19.00
N ALA A 474 12.60 -9.59 -17.84
CA ALA A 474 14.05 -9.61 -17.69
C ALA A 474 14.44 -10.32 -16.38
N PRO A 475 15.63 -10.96 -16.30
CA PRO A 475 16.15 -11.50 -15.04
C PRO A 475 16.48 -10.37 -14.05
N HIS A 476 16.59 -10.71 -12.76
CA HIS A 476 17.11 -9.78 -11.76
C HIS A 476 18.54 -9.35 -12.08
N SER A 477 18.81 -8.05 -12.05
CA SER A 477 20.10 -7.46 -12.39
C SER A 477 20.55 -6.47 -11.32
N LEU A 478 21.85 -6.43 -11.05
CA LEU A 478 22.49 -5.40 -10.20
C LEU A 478 22.33 -3.99 -10.80
N LEU A 479 22.12 -3.88 -12.11
CA LEU A 479 21.92 -2.59 -12.77
C LEU A 479 20.57 -1.94 -12.44
N LEU A 480 19.56 -2.73 -12.06
CA LEU A 480 18.18 -2.28 -11.79
C LEU A 480 17.70 -1.25 -12.83
N GLU A 481 17.65 -1.67 -14.10
CA GLU A 481 17.38 -0.77 -15.25
C GLU A 481 15.94 -0.20 -15.27
N GLY A 482 15.01 -0.85 -14.58
CA GLY A 482 13.59 -0.50 -14.58
C GLY A 482 12.83 -0.84 -15.86
N VAL A 483 11.53 -0.56 -15.81
CA VAL A 483 10.61 -0.70 -16.96
C VAL A 483 10.30 0.63 -17.64
N GLN A 484 10.75 1.76 -17.09
CA GLN A 484 10.50 3.10 -17.63
C GLN A 484 11.80 3.75 -18.10
N ARG A 485 11.92 4.02 -19.42
CA ARG A 485 13.00 4.85 -19.97
C ARG A 485 12.52 6.30 -20.03
N ALA A 486 13.15 7.22 -19.30
CA ALA A 486 12.88 8.64 -19.46
C ALA A 486 13.16 9.11 -20.90
N ILE A 487 12.29 9.95 -21.46
CA ILE A 487 12.42 10.51 -22.81
C ILE A 487 12.12 12.01 -22.80
N GLY A 488 12.86 12.77 -23.62
CA GLY A 488 12.75 14.22 -23.67
C GLY A 488 13.27 14.94 -22.42
N ASN A 489 13.10 16.27 -22.42
CA ASN A 489 13.52 17.14 -21.32
C ASN A 489 12.56 17.08 -20.13
N ARG A 490 13.02 17.59 -18.98
CA ARG A 490 12.19 17.81 -17.78
C ARG A 490 11.50 19.17 -17.89
N GLU A 491 10.19 19.17 -18.08
CA GLU A 491 9.39 20.40 -18.24
C GLU A 491 8.87 20.90 -16.88
N PRO A 492 8.87 22.22 -16.59
CA PRO A 492 8.29 22.75 -15.35
C PRO A 492 6.79 22.43 -15.22
N VAL A 493 6.34 22.16 -13.99
CA VAL A 493 4.93 21.88 -13.69
C VAL A 493 4.40 22.86 -12.65
N HIS A 494 3.25 23.46 -12.93
CA HIS A 494 2.54 24.31 -11.98
C HIS A 494 1.78 23.46 -10.94
N ILE A 495 1.70 23.93 -9.69
CA ILE A 495 1.04 23.23 -8.59
C ILE A 495 -0.21 23.99 -8.14
N HIS A 496 -1.32 23.26 -7.95
CA HIS A 496 -2.60 23.82 -7.50
C HIS A 496 -3.27 22.96 -6.42
N PRO A 497 -4.26 23.49 -5.68
CA PRO A 497 -5.04 22.70 -4.71
C PRO A 497 -6.27 22.00 -5.34
N ASN A 498 -6.56 22.23 -6.62
CA ASN A 498 -7.80 21.76 -7.28
C ASN A 498 -7.83 20.27 -7.67
N CYS A 499 -7.38 19.36 -6.79
CA CYS A 499 -7.58 17.91 -6.93
C CYS A 499 -7.86 17.25 -5.56
N SER A 500 -8.41 16.04 -5.53
CA SER A 500 -8.57 15.24 -4.31
C SER A 500 -9.38 15.89 -3.17
N ARG A 501 -10.71 15.99 -3.38
CA ARG A 501 -11.66 16.58 -2.41
C ARG A 501 -11.73 15.88 -1.03
N TRP A 502 -11.08 14.72 -0.85
CA TRP A 502 -11.01 14.02 0.44
C TRP A 502 -9.89 14.52 1.36
N VAL A 503 -8.95 15.31 0.83
CA VAL A 503 -7.88 15.96 1.59
C VAL A 503 -8.29 17.40 1.90
N ASP A 504 -7.90 17.91 3.07
CA ASP A 504 -8.05 19.33 3.43
C ASP A 504 -7.27 20.23 2.45
N GLU A 505 -7.84 21.36 2.06
CA GLU A 505 -7.36 22.19 0.96
C GLU A 505 -5.92 22.64 1.14
N LYS A 506 -5.55 23.04 2.36
CA LYS A 506 -4.19 23.44 2.72
C LYS A 506 -3.12 22.35 2.53
N TRP A 507 -3.52 21.09 2.39
CA TRP A 507 -2.61 19.95 2.19
C TRP A 507 -2.68 19.36 0.78
N ARG A 508 -3.44 19.97 -0.15
CA ARG A 508 -3.57 19.47 -1.52
C ARG A 508 -2.38 19.89 -2.37
N VAL A 509 -1.65 18.92 -2.89
CA VAL A 509 -0.54 19.11 -3.83
C VAL A 509 -0.91 18.41 -5.14
N CYS A 510 -1.23 19.18 -6.17
CA CYS A 510 -1.69 18.66 -7.46
C CYS A 510 -0.85 19.26 -8.58
N ALA A 511 -0.39 18.42 -9.50
CA ALA A 511 0.30 18.84 -10.70
C ALA A 511 -0.71 19.24 -11.79
N ASP A 512 -0.47 20.38 -12.43
CA ASP A 512 -1.21 20.84 -13.62
C ASP A 512 -0.84 19.97 -14.83
N LEU A 513 -1.46 18.80 -14.90
CA LEU A 513 -1.29 17.79 -15.94
C LEU A 513 -2.67 17.29 -16.39
N ASN A 514 -2.84 17.10 -17.69
CA ASN A 514 -4.04 16.49 -18.24
C ASN A 514 -4.19 15.04 -17.73
N GLU A 515 -5.40 14.66 -17.27
CA GLU A 515 -5.65 13.38 -16.62
C GLU A 515 -5.43 12.16 -17.55
N ASP A 516 -5.73 12.29 -18.85
CA ASP A 516 -5.54 11.22 -19.85
C ASP A 516 -4.07 11.03 -20.25
N GLU A 517 -3.29 12.12 -20.20
CA GLU A 517 -1.85 12.15 -20.48
C GLU A 517 -1.01 11.72 -19.27
N ALA A 518 -1.45 12.02 -18.04
CA ALA A 518 -0.69 11.81 -16.80
C ALA A 518 -0.06 10.40 -16.64
N PRO A 519 -0.70 9.28 -17.04
CA PRO A 519 -0.06 7.96 -16.99
C PRO A 519 1.24 7.82 -17.79
N ARG A 520 1.55 8.76 -18.70
CA ARG A 520 2.75 8.77 -19.56
C ARG A 520 3.92 9.59 -19.01
N TYR A 521 3.72 10.24 -17.85
CA TYR A 521 4.71 11.09 -17.20
C TYR A 521 5.08 10.53 -15.83
N ASN A 522 6.31 10.83 -15.41
CA ASN A 522 6.72 10.85 -14.02
C ASN A 522 6.78 12.31 -13.57
N VAL A 523 6.39 12.59 -12.33
CA VAL A 523 6.51 13.93 -11.74
C VAL A 523 7.63 13.92 -10.71
N LEU A 524 8.44 14.96 -10.73
CA LEU A 524 9.69 15.10 -10.00
C LEU A 524 9.64 16.38 -9.17
N LEU A 525 10.02 16.27 -7.90
CA LEU A 525 10.41 17.40 -7.05
C LEU A 525 11.93 17.38 -6.92
N HIS A 526 12.58 18.51 -7.19
CA HIS A 526 14.02 18.64 -6.98
C HIS A 526 14.33 20.07 -6.53
N ASN A 527 14.87 20.24 -5.32
CA ASN A 527 15.22 21.55 -4.73
C ASN A 527 14.04 22.55 -4.77
N GLY A 528 12.83 22.10 -4.41
CA GLY A 528 11.61 22.94 -4.41
C GLY A 528 11.02 23.22 -5.80
N LYS A 529 11.62 22.73 -6.88
CA LYS A 529 11.10 22.87 -8.25
C LYS A 529 10.36 21.60 -8.67
N TRP A 530 9.16 21.80 -9.21
CA TRP A 530 8.33 20.73 -9.76
C TRP A 530 8.53 20.62 -11.27
N GLN A 531 8.75 19.40 -11.74
CA GLN A 531 8.94 19.08 -13.16
C GLN A 531 8.23 17.79 -13.52
N SER A 532 7.77 17.66 -14.76
CA SER A 532 7.36 16.38 -15.34
C SER A 532 8.39 15.90 -16.35
N GLN A 533 8.45 14.59 -16.56
CA GLN A 533 9.23 14.00 -17.64
C GLN A 533 8.46 12.83 -18.23
N ARG A 534 8.38 12.77 -19.57
CA ARG A 534 7.78 11.63 -20.26
C ARG A 534 8.66 10.39 -20.10
N PHE A 535 8.04 9.23 -20.15
CA PHE A 535 8.77 7.96 -20.25
C PHE A 535 8.20 7.09 -21.37
N GLU A 536 9.02 6.13 -21.80
CA GLU A 536 8.65 5.03 -22.67
C GLU A 536 8.68 3.72 -21.86
N SER A 537 7.66 2.89 -22.02
CA SER A 537 7.59 1.58 -21.36
C SER A 537 8.46 0.57 -22.11
N ARG A 538 9.31 -0.15 -21.38
CA ARG A 538 10.09 -1.29 -21.89
C ARG A 538 9.34 -2.63 -21.79
N GLN A 539 8.08 -2.62 -21.35
CA GLN A 539 7.29 -3.84 -21.14
C GLN A 539 6.81 -4.47 -22.46
N PRO A 540 6.59 -5.79 -22.52
CA PRO A 540 6.05 -6.45 -23.72
C PRO A 540 4.67 -5.92 -24.12
N SER A 541 4.46 -5.69 -25.41
CA SER A 541 3.19 -5.18 -25.94
C SER A 541 2.01 -6.14 -25.77
N LYS A 542 2.24 -7.42 -25.45
CA LYS A 542 1.20 -8.45 -25.25
C LYS A 542 0.85 -8.71 -23.78
N SER A 543 1.58 -8.15 -22.82
CA SER A 543 1.36 -8.36 -21.39
C SER A 543 1.98 -7.23 -20.60
N LEU A 544 1.14 -6.45 -19.93
CA LEU A 544 1.58 -5.38 -19.03
C LEU A 544 1.76 -5.95 -17.63
N GLU A 545 2.85 -5.57 -16.97
CA GLU A 545 3.19 -5.95 -15.60
C GLU A 545 3.15 -4.69 -14.71
N GLY A 546 2.82 -4.86 -13.43
CA GLY A 546 2.79 -3.79 -12.43
C GLY A 546 3.66 -4.13 -11.24
N ALA A 547 4.23 -3.10 -10.60
CA ALA A 547 5.03 -3.26 -9.38
C ALA A 547 4.24 -3.94 -8.25
N PHE A 548 2.93 -3.71 -8.22
CA PHE A 548 1.94 -4.36 -7.36
C PHE A 548 0.52 -4.08 -7.89
N LEU A 549 -0.46 -4.82 -7.37
CA LEU A 549 -1.89 -4.59 -7.55
C LEU A 549 -2.55 -4.33 -6.19
N HIS A 550 -3.21 -3.18 -6.03
CA HIS A 550 -4.00 -2.84 -4.84
C HIS A 550 -5.46 -3.35 -4.97
N LEU A 551 -5.96 -4.03 -3.94
CA LEU A 551 -7.24 -4.77 -3.92
C LEU A 551 -8.38 -3.95 -3.30
N GLN A 552 -8.62 -2.73 -3.76
CA GLN A 552 -9.57 -1.78 -3.16
C GLN A 552 -11.06 -2.14 -3.38
N ARG A 553 -11.49 -2.47 -4.61
CA ARG A 553 -12.87 -2.91 -4.91
C ARG A 553 -13.13 -4.29 -4.30
N TRP A 554 -12.15 -5.19 -4.38
CA TRP A 554 -12.24 -6.56 -3.90
C TRP A 554 -12.23 -6.64 -2.36
N LYS A 555 -11.59 -5.69 -1.67
CA LYS A 555 -11.76 -5.39 -0.23
C LYS A 555 -13.17 -4.90 0.15
N GLY A 556 -14.08 -4.69 -0.81
CA GLY A 556 -15.52 -4.63 -0.53
C GLY A 556 -16.12 -6.01 -0.19
N ARG A 557 -15.57 -7.09 -0.74
CA ARG A 557 -16.15 -8.45 -0.70
C ARG A 557 -15.51 -9.40 0.29
N TYR A 558 -14.34 -9.10 0.87
CA TYR A 558 -13.57 -10.05 1.68
C TYR A 558 -14.33 -10.75 2.82
N LYS A 559 -15.34 -10.11 3.43
CA LYS A 559 -16.15 -10.72 4.49
C LYS A 559 -16.97 -11.93 4.01
N GLN A 560 -17.12 -12.09 2.69
CA GLN A 560 -17.80 -13.18 2.01
C GLN A 560 -16.83 -14.25 1.50
N LEU A 561 -15.51 -13.99 1.54
CA LEU A 561 -14.49 -14.83 0.92
C LEU A 561 -13.57 -15.40 1.99
N LYS A 562 -13.40 -16.73 2.00
CA LYS A 562 -12.60 -17.44 2.99
C LYS A 562 -11.53 -18.29 2.30
N TYR A 563 -10.33 -18.30 2.88
CA TYR A 563 -9.24 -19.12 2.36
C TYR A 563 -9.61 -20.61 2.45
N GLY A 564 -9.60 -21.28 1.29
CA GLY A 564 -10.01 -22.66 1.12
C GLY A 564 -11.38 -22.87 0.45
N ASP A 565 -12.19 -21.81 0.30
CA ASP A 565 -13.48 -21.88 -0.41
C ASP A 565 -13.27 -21.77 -1.95
N GLU A 566 -14.32 -22.02 -2.74
CA GLU A 566 -14.26 -22.05 -4.22
C GLU A 566 -13.74 -20.74 -4.85
N ASP A 567 -14.15 -19.58 -4.33
CA ASP A 567 -13.71 -18.26 -4.78
C ASP A 567 -12.33 -17.84 -4.22
N MET A 568 -11.72 -18.63 -3.32
CA MET A 568 -10.37 -18.37 -2.77
C MET A 568 -9.68 -19.66 -2.30
N PRO A 569 -9.39 -20.62 -3.19
CA PRO A 569 -8.91 -21.95 -2.80
C PRO A 569 -7.46 -21.92 -2.32
N ILE A 570 -7.05 -22.95 -1.58
CA ILE A 570 -5.67 -23.08 -1.07
C ILE A 570 -4.69 -23.16 -2.25
N LEU A 571 -3.61 -22.36 -2.20
CA LEU A 571 -2.62 -22.31 -3.28
C LEU A 571 -1.92 -23.66 -3.49
N ARG A 572 -1.50 -24.35 -2.41
CA ARG A 572 -0.79 -25.66 -2.47
C ARG A 572 0.45 -25.59 -3.38
N GLY A 573 1.26 -24.54 -3.22
CA GLY A 573 2.44 -24.29 -4.06
C GLY A 573 2.15 -23.84 -5.51
N ARG A 574 0.90 -23.64 -5.92
CA ARG A 574 0.58 -23.15 -7.27
C ARG A 574 1.02 -21.70 -7.45
N ARG A 575 1.83 -21.47 -8.48
CA ARG A 575 2.46 -20.18 -8.80
C ARG A 575 1.69 -19.37 -9.85
N LEU A 576 0.62 -19.94 -10.41
CA LEU A 576 -0.28 -19.30 -11.37
C LEU A 576 -1.68 -19.14 -10.78
N PHE A 577 -2.23 -17.94 -10.83
CA PHE A 577 -3.64 -17.67 -10.54
C PHE A 577 -4.11 -16.39 -11.23
N LYS A 578 -5.43 -16.21 -11.33
CA LYS A 578 -6.05 -14.95 -11.74
C LYS A 578 -6.90 -14.35 -10.63
N LEU A 579 -6.91 -13.03 -10.53
CA LEU A 579 -7.91 -12.27 -9.80
C LEU A 579 -9.03 -11.90 -10.76
N SER A 580 -10.27 -12.07 -10.29
CA SER A 580 -11.49 -11.64 -10.98
C SER A 580 -12.42 -10.93 -10.01
N ALA A 581 -13.47 -10.29 -10.54
CA ALA A 581 -14.55 -9.76 -9.72
C ALA A 581 -15.22 -10.81 -8.81
N ARG A 582 -15.16 -12.11 -9.16
CA ARG A 582 -15.73 -13.22 -8.37
C ARG A 582 -14.84 -13.64 -7.20
N GLY A 583 -13.54 -13.81 -7.47
CA GLY A 583 -12.57 -14.39 -6.55
C GLY A 583 -11.20 -14.58 -7.19
N LEU A 584 -10.34 -15.30 -6.48
CA LEU A 584 -9.01 -15.74 -6.93
C LEU A 584 -9.12 -17.18 -7.44
N THR A 585 -8.66 -17.43 -8.66
CA THR A 585 -8.74 -18.76 -9.30
C THR A 585 -7.34 -19.22 -9.73
N PRO A 586 -6.77 -20.25 -9.09
CA PRO A 586 -5.55 -20.91 -9.55
C PRO A 586 -5.69 -21.46 -10.97
N ILE A 587 -4.56 -21.56 -11.67
CA ILE A 587 -4.50 -22.05 -13.04
C ILE A 587 -3.54 -23.25 -13.05
N ASP A 588 -4.11 -24.43 -13.23
CA ASP A 588 -3.39 -25.71 -13.16
C ASP A 588 -2.70 -26.03 -14.50
N THR A 589 -1.76 -25.16 -14.90
CA THR A 589 -0.95 -25.28 -16.13
C THR A 589 0.54 -25.26 -15.78
N LYS A 590 1.37 -26.03 -16.52
CA LYS A 590 2.82 -25.94 -16.38
C LYS A 590 3.32 -24.61 -16.96
N TYR A 591 4.00 -23.83 -16.12
CA TYR A 591 4.69 -22.60 -16.49
C TYR A 591 6.17 -22.73 -16.16
N ASP A 592 6.98 -22.13 -17.01
CA ASP A 592 8.42 -21.96 -16.88
C ASP A 592 8.72 -20.46 -17.03
N ASP A 593 9.63 -19.92 -16.20
CA ASP A 593 9.81 -18.46 -16.13
C ASP A 593 10.59 -17.91 -17.35
N GLU A 594 11.38 -18.75 -18.04
CA GLU A 594 12.15 -18.37 -19.22
C GLU A 594 11.35 -18.51 -20.53
N THR A 595 10.46 -19.50 -20.61
CA THR A 595 9.72 -19.86 -21.84
C THR A 595 8.20 -19.60 -21.76
N GLY A 596 7.67 -19.35 -20.58
CA GLY A 596 6.23 -19.12 -20.34
C GLY A 596 5.44 -20.42 -20.11
N ILE A 597 4.14 -20.40 -20.42
CA ILE A 597 3.36 -21.64 -20.52
C ILE A 597 3.85 -22.47 -21.70
N ALA A 598 4.16 -23.75 -21.45
CA ALA A 598 4.43 -24.71 -22.51
C ALA A 598 3.18 -24.90 -23.39
N GLN A 599 3.35 -24.76 -24.71
CA GLN A 599 2.27 -24.84 -25.72
C GLN A 599 1.69 -26.26 -25.86
#